data_AF-A0A7S3E3U7-F1
#
_entry.id   AF-A0A7S3E3U7-F1
#
_cell.length_a   1.000
_cell.length_b   1.000
_cell.length_c   1.000
_cell.angle_alpha   90.00
_cell.angle_beta   90.00
_cell.angle_gamma   90.00
#
_symmetry.space_group_name_H-M   'P 1'
#
loop_
_entity.id
_entity.type
_entity.pdbx_description
1 polymer ?
#
loop_
_entity_poly.entity_id
_entity_poly.type
_entity_poly.pdbx_seq_one_letter_code
_entity_poly.pdbx_strand_id
1 'polypeptide(L)'
;DASSSSSSSSLSSLREQFAVFCEKNADWLDAAALFHCLSNSDDLQGLSWWDWPVELRDRAPEAMRASEEAYRDELLEFKALQFFFERQWMAVRAYANARGISLIGDMPIYVGGHSADVWANRDLFELNDEGKAMFVAGVPPDAFSKTGQL
;
A
#
# COMPACT_ATOMS: atom_id res chain seq x y z
N ASP A 1 22.15 -36.94 2.99
CA ASP A 1 21.11 -36.60 1.99
C ASP A 1 19.67 -36.46 2.49
N ALA A 2 19.38 -36.49 3.81
CA ALA A 2 18.03 -36.22 4.33
C ALA A 2 17.73 -34.71 4.54
N SER A 3 18.76 -33.86 4.58
CA SER A 3 18.63 -32.42 4.86
C SER A 3 18.15 -31.59 3.67
N SER A 4 18.32 -32.10 2.44
CA SER A 4 17.98 -31.40 1.20
C SER A 4 16.48 -31.45 0.89
N SER A 5 15.80 -32.53 1.27
CA SER A 5 14.38 -32.76 0.96
C SER A 5 13.42 -32.01 1.90
N SER A 6 13.83 -31.76 3.15
CA SER A 6 13.02 -31.04 4.15
C SER A 6 12.95 -29.53 3.87
N SER A 7 14.07 -28.94 3.43
CA SER A 7 14.13 -27.51 3.08
C SER A 7 13.34 -27.18 1.81
N SER A 8 13.32 -28.09 0.82
CA SER A 8 12.54 -27.92 -0.42
C SER A 8 11.02 -27.89 -0.15
N SER A 9 10.54 -28.76 0.74
CA SER A 9 9.13 -28.84 1.15
C SER A 9 8.67 -27.61 1.96
N SER A 10 9.53 -27.09 2.83
CA SER A 10 9.26 -25.87 3.59
C SER A 10 9.18 -24.62 2.69
N LEU A 11 10.08 -24.52 1.71
CA LEU A 11 10.10 -23.41 0.74
C LEU A 11 8.89 -23.46 -0.21
N SER A 12 8.44 -24.65 -0.64
CA SER A 12 7.23 -24.77 -1.46
C SER A 12 5.99 -24.33 -0.70
N SER A 13 5.86 -24.68 0.59
CA SER A 13 4.76 -24.21 1.43
C SER A 13 4.78 -22.69 1.62
N LEU A 14 5.96 -22.07 1.72
CA LEU A 14 6.09 -20.62 1.86
C LEU A 14 5.63 -19.87 0.60
N ARG A 15 5.99 -20.38 -0.57
CA ARG A 15 5.57 -19.80 -1.86
C ARG A 15 4.06 -19.90 -2.05
N GLU A 16 3.45 -21.00 -1.63
CA GLU A 16 1.99 -21.19 -1.67
C GLU A 16 1.28 -20.20 -0.73
N GLN A 17 1.77 -20.06 0.51
CA GLN A 17 1.23 -19.07 1.45
C GLN A 17 1.38 -17.63 0.93
N PHE A 18 2.50 -17.32 0.28
CA PHE A 18 2.71 -16.03 -0.37
C PHE A 18 1.72 -15.80 -1.51
N ALA A 19 1.50 -16.79 -2.38
CA ALA A 19 0.52 -16.69 -3.46
C ALA A 19 -0.90 -16.45 -2.94
N VAL A 20 -1.30 -17.19 -1.89
CA VAL A 20 -2.61 -17.00 -1.22
C VAL A 20 -2.71 -15.61 -0.59
N PHE A 21 -1.65 -15.10 0.04
CA PHE A 21 -1.62 -13.74 0.57
C PHE A 21 -1.83 -12.70 -0.53
N CYS A 22 -1.15 -12.85 -1.67
CA CYS A 22 -1.30 -11.94 -2.80
C CYS A 22 -2.72 -11.96 -3.37
N GLU A 23 -3.30 -13.15 -3.59
CA GLU A 23 -4.66 -13.29 -4.11
C GLU A 23 -5.70 -12.69 -3.16
N LYS A 24 -5.59 -12.97 -1.86
CA LYS A 24 -6.52 -12.48 -0.83
C LYS A 24 -6.51 -10.95 -0.70
N ASN A 25 -5.36 -10.31 -0.93
CA ASN A 25 -5.14 -8.88 -0.70
C ASN A 25 -5.00 -8.08 -2.01
N ALA A 26 -5.31 -8.67 -3.16
CA ALA A 26 -5.05 -8.07 -4.47
C ALA A 26 -5.74 -6.70 -4.66
N ASP A 27 -6.86 -6.48 -3.99
CA ASP A 27 -7.66 -5.25 -4.02
C ASP A 27 -6.87 -4.00 -3.60
N TRP A 28 -6.03 -4.10 -2.57
CA TRP A 28 -5.19 -2.99 -2.12
C TRP A 28 -3.71 -3.20 -2.47
N LEU A 29 -3.23 -4.45 -2.44
CA LEU A 29 -1.81 -4.77 -2.52
C LEU A 29 -1.22 -4.43 -3.89
N ASP A 30 -1.96 -4.70 -4.96
CA ASP A 30 -1.47 -4.49 -6.33
C ASP A 30 -1.32 -2.99 -6.62
N ALA A 31 -2.31 -2.19 -6.24
CA ALA A 31 -2.25 -0.74 -6.35
C ALA A 31 -1.15 -0.14 -5.46
N ALA A 32 -1.01 -0.62 -4.22
CA ALA A 32 0.03 -0.16 -3.30
C ALA A 32 1.44 -0.47 -3.82
N ALA A 33 1.65 -1.68 -4.35
CA ALA A 33 2.93 -2.09 -4.92
C ALA A 33 3.30 -1.24 -6.13
N LEU A 34 2.37 -1.05 -7.08
CA LEU A 34 2.64 -0.26 -8.28
C LEU A 34 2.86 1.22 -7.96
N PHE A 35 2.07 1.79 -7.04
CA PHE A 35 2.30 3.14 -6.54
C PHE A 35 3.69 3.27 -5.92
N HIS A 36 4.10 2.31 -5.08
CA HIS A 36 5.41 2.31 -4.45
C HIS A 36 6.54 2.29 -5.51
N CYS A 37 6.48 1.40 -6.49
CA CYS A 37 7.48 1.32 -7.55
C CYS A 37 7.53 2.62 -8.38
N LEU A 38 6.38 3.14 -8.81
CA LEU A 38 6.31 4.38 -9.58
C LEU A 38 6.86 5.57 -8.78
N SER A 39 6.40 5.76 -7.54
CA SER A 39 6.82 6.86 -6.66
C SER A 39 8.30 6.85 -6.29
N ASN A 40 8.98 5.71 -6.40
CA ASN A 40 10.41 5.55 -6.15
C ASN A 40 11.25 5.42 -7.43
N SER A 41 10.63 5.55 -8.62
CA SER A 41 11.38 5.55 -9.88
C SER A 41 12.14 6.86 -10.06
N ASP A 42 13.29 6.81 -10.74
CA ASP A 42 14.16 7.98 -10.93
C ASP A 42 13.43 9.18 -11.57
N ASP A 43 12.46 8.92 -12.45
CA ASP A 43 11.71 9.96 -13.17
C ASP A 43 10.61 10.62 -12.32
N LEU A 44 10.11 9.94 -11.29
CA LEU A 44 8.93 10.36 -10.52
C LEU A 44 9.22 10.62 -9.05
N GLN A 45 10.40 10.26 -8.56
CA GLN A 45 10.78 10.44 -7.16
C GLN A 45 10.66 11.90 -6.73
N GLY A 46 9.95 12.13 -5.64
CA GLY A 46 9.70 13.47 -5.08
C GLY A 46 8.54 14.21 -5.74
N LEU A 47 7.95 13.69 -6.81
CA LEU A 47 6.70 14.20 -7.38
C LEU A 47 5.50 13.58 -6.67
N SER A 48 4.46 14.38 -6.48
CA SER A 48 3.16 13.84 -6.11
C SER A 48 2.48 13.22 -7.33
N TRP A 49 1.59 12.25 -7.10
CA TRP A 49 1.00 11.45 -8.18
C TRP A 49 0.17 12.29 -9.16
N TRP A 50 -0.41 13.41 -8.71
CA TRP A 50 -1.13 14.35 -9.57
C TRP A 50 -0.21 15.15 -10.51
N ASP A 51 1.10 15.15 -10.26
CA ASP A 51 2.13 15.77 -11.12
C ASP A 51 2.88 14.72 -11.98
N TRP A 52 2.49 13.44 -11.92
CA TRP A 52 3.02 12.39 -12.82
C TRP A 52 2.52 12.57 -14.26
N PRO A 53 3.17 11.92 -15.26
CA PRO A 53 2.62 11.81 -16.61
C PRO A 53 1.15 11.38 -16.60
N VAL A 54 0.34 11.97 -17.49
CA VAL A 54 -1.12 11.86 -17.44
C VAL A 54 -1.59 10.41 -17.48
N GLU A 55 -0.88 9.56 -18.21
CA GLU A 55 -1.17 8.14 -18.37
C GLU A 55 -0.94 7.36 -17.07
N LEU A 56 0.02 7.77 -16.24
CA LEU A 56 0.28 7.17 -14.93
C LEU A 56 -0.63 7.77 -13.85
N ARG A 57 -0.86 9.08 -13.90
CA ARG A 57 -1.79 9.79 -13.02
C ARG A 57 -3.22 9.26 -13.14
N ASP A 58 -3.69 9.10 -14.37
CA ASP A 58 -5.04 8.65 -14.69
C ASP A 58 -5.15 7.13 -14.83
N ARG A 59 -4.05 6.41 -14.53
CA ARG A 59 -3.99 4.93 -14.52
C ARG A 59 -4.47 4.31 -15.83
N ALA A 60 -3.99 4.86 -16.96
CA ALA A 60 -4.29 4.34 -18.28
C ALA A 60 -3.90 2.84 -18.35
N PRO A 61 -4.78 1.93 -18.81
CA PRO A 61 -4.53 0.48 -18.76
C PRO A 61 -3.23 0.03 -19.42
N GLU A 62 -2.83 0.68 -20.52
CA GLU A 62 -1.58 0.43 -21.24
C GLU A 62 -0.37 0.79 -20.38
N ALA A 63 -0.42 1.95 -19.72
CA ALA A 63 0.66 2.43 -18.87
C ALA A 63 0.81 1.57 -17.61
N MET A 64 -0.31 1.16 -16.99
CA MET A 64 -0.27 0.25 -15.84
C MET A 64 0.37 -1.09 -16.21
N ARG A 65 -0.05 -1.72 -17.32
CA ARG A 65 0.55 -2.98 -17.80
C ARG A 65 2.04 -2.84 -18.13
N ALA A 66 2.43 -1.73 -18.75
CA ALA A 66 3.83 -1.46 -19.07
C ALA A 66 4.67 -1.30 -17.79
N SER A 67 4.16 -0.58 -16.80
CA SER A 67 4.82 -0.43 -15.49
C SER A 67 4.87 -1.75 -14.71
N GLU A 68 3.80 -2.55 -14.74
CA GLU A 68 3.78 -3.88 -14.12
C GLU A 68 4.85 -4.82 -14.70
N GLU A 69 5.05 -4.77 -16.03
CA GLU A 69 6.12 -5.53 -16.68
C GLU A 69 7.50 -4.98 -16.33
N ALA A 70 7.66 -3.66 -16.34
CA ALA A 70 8.93 -2.99 -16.10
C ALA A 70 9.45 -3.18 -14.66
N TYR A 71 8.55 -3.20 -13.67
CA TYR A 71 8.88 -3.29 -12.25
C TYR A 71 8.55 -4.66 -11.64
N ARG A 72 8.53 -5.72 -12.45
CA ARG A 72 8.06 -7.05 -12.02
C ARG A 72 8.75 -7.55 -10.75
N ASP A 73 10.06 -7.38 -10.65
CA ASP A 73 10.85 -7.89 -9.52
C ASP A 73 10.65 -7.03 -8.27
N GLU A 74 10.58 -5.71 -8.41
CA GLU A 74 10.32 -4.75 -7.34
C GLU A 74 8.89 -4.88 -6.79
N LEU A 75 7.92 -5.16 -7.67
CA LEU A 75 6.55 -5.46 -7.28
C LEU A 75 6.50 -6.73 -6.44
N LEU A 76 7.22 -7.79 -6.84
CA LEU A 76 7.32 -9.02 -6.08
C LEU A 76 8.00 -8.79 -4.73
N GLU A 77 9.05 -7.97 -4.68
CA GLU A 77 9.73 -7.60 -3.44
C GLU A 77 8.79 -6.87 -2.48
N PHE A 78 8.09 -5.83 -2.95
CA PHE A 78 7.12 -5.10 -2.14
C PHE A 78 6.05 -6.02 -1.57
N LYS A 79 5.46 -6.89 -2.42
CA LYS A 79 4.45 -7.86 -1.98
C LYS A 79 5.02 -8.84 -0.96
N ALA A 80 6.25 -9.31 -1.14
CA ALA A 80 6.91 -10.20 -0.19
C ALA A 80 7.15 -9.52 1.16
N LEU A 81 7.54 -8.24 1.17
CA LEU A 81 7.68 -7.45 2.40
C LEU A 81 6.35 -7.34 3.15
N GLN A 82 5.25 -7.05 2.45
CA GLN A 82 3.91 -7.00 3.05
C GLN A 82 3.47 -8.39 3.58
N PHE A 83 3.78 -9.46 2.86
CA PHE A 83 3.51 -10.83 3.32
C PHE A 83 4.23 -11.16 4.63
N PHE A 84 5.53 -10.86 4.70
CA PHE A 84 6.29 -11.10 5.92
C PHE A 84 5.81 -10.22 7.08
N PHE A 85 5.40 -8.98 6.80
CA PHE A 85 4.78 -8.11 7.79
C PHE A 85 3.47 -8.72 8.33
N GLU A 86 2.51 -9.11 7.49
CA GLU A 86 1.23 -9.71 7.95
C GLU A 86 1.51 -10.97 8.78
N ARG A 87 2.42 -11.83 8.30
CA ARG A 87 2.76 -13.06 9.01
C ARG A 87 3.36 -12.80 10.40
N GLN A 88 4.29 -11.87 10.50
CA GLN A 88 4.91 -11.52 11.80
C GLN A 88 3.88 -10.84 12.72
N TRP A 89 3.08 -9.93 12.19
CA TRP A 89 2.03 -9.24 12.94
C TRP A 89 0.97 -10.21 13.48
N MET A 90 0.53 -11.18 12.67
CA MET A 90 -0.42 -12.21 13.11
C MET A 90 0.17 -13.10 14.19
N ALA A 91 1.48 -13.41 14.15
CA ALA A 91 2.13 -14.17 15.21
C ALA A 91 2.15 -13.40 16.54
N VAL A 92 2.45 -12.09 16.52
CA VAL A 92 2.38 -11.22 17.70
C VAL A 92 0.96 -11.14 18.25
N ARG A 93 -0.03 -10.91 17.37
CA ARG A 93 -1.44 -10.87 17.74
C ARG A 93 -1.90 -12.18 18.39
N ALA A 94 -1.59 -13.33 17.80
CA ALA A 94 -1.93 -14.63 18.35
C ALA A 94 -1.31 -14.85 19.74
N TYR A 95 -0.04 -14.47 19.91
CA TYR A 95 0.66 -14.59 21.19
C TYR A 95 0.04 -13.73 22.30
N ALA A 96 -0.34 -12.49 21.98
CA ALA A 96 -1.03 -11.58 22.89
C ALA A 96 -2.42 -12.12 23.27
N ASN A 97 -3.21 -12.56 22.27
CA ASN A 97 -4.57 -13.06 22.47
C ASN A 97 -4.58 -14.34 23.32
N ALA A 98 -3.59 -15.22 23.14
CA ALA A 98 -3.42 -16.41 23.99
C ALA A 98 -3.17 -16.09 25.48
N ARG A 99 -2.84 -14.84 25.82
CA ARG A 99 -2.65 -14.33 27.20
C ARG A 99 -3.79 -13.44 27.66
N GLY A 100 -4.90 -13.40 26.93
CA GLY A 100 -6.02 -12.51 27.24
C GLY A 100 -5.71 -11.02 27.00
N ILE A 101 -4.66 -10.70 26.22
CA ILE A 101 -4.32 -9.33 25.87
C ILE A 101 -4.95 -8.98 24.52
N SER A 102 -5.83 -7.97 24.51
CA SER A 102 -6.39 -7.38 23.30
C SER A 102 -5.46 -6.32 22.73
N LEU A 103 -5.39 -6.24 21.40
CA LEU A 103 -4.67 -5.18 20.69
C LEU A 103 -5.69 -4.18 20.15
N ILE A 104 -5.49 -2.90 20.48
CA ILE A 104 -6.33 -1.80 19.99
C ILE A 104 -5.51 -1.09 18.90
N GLY A 105 -6.05 -1.09 17.67
CA GLY A 105 -5.47 -0.34 16.56
C GLY A 105 -5.86 1.13 16.63
N ASP A 106 -5.20 1.93 15.80
CA ASP A 106 -5.53 3.33 15.57
C ASP A 106 -5.68 3.54 14.06
N MET A 107 -6.84 4.05 13.64
CA MET A 107 -7.17 4.26 12.23
C MET A 107 -7.48 5.74 12.03
N PRO A 108 -6.62 6.48 11.32
CA PRO A 108 -6.90 7.85 10.94
C PRO A 108 -8.23 7.97 10.18
N ILE A 109 -8.99 9.04 10.43
CA ILE A 109 -10.23 9.31 9.69
C ILE A 109 -9.92 9.62 8.20
N TYR A 110 -8.78 10.26 7.93
CA TYR A 110 -8.36 10.64 6.59
C TYR A 110 -7.06 9.95 6.20
N VAL A 111 -6.92 9.65 4.91
CA VAL A 111 -5.68 9.16 4.30
C VAL A 111 -4.85 10.31 3.73
N GLY A 112 -3.55 10.08 3.52
CA GLY A 112 -2.67 11.08 2.90
C GLY A 112 -3.04 11.31 1.43
N GLY A 113 -2.97 12.57 0.96
CA GLY A 113 -3.30 12.91 -0.43
C GLY A 113 -2.41 12.21 -1.46
N HIS A 114 -1.10 12.20 -1.22
CA HIS A 114 -0.14 11.43 -2.02
C HIS A 114 -0.03 9.99 -1.49
N SER A 115 -1.03 9.17 -1.79
CA SER A 115 -1.10 7.77 -1.38
C SER A 115 -1.64 6.88 -2.50
N ALA A 116 -1.38 5.57 -2.40
CA ALA A 116 -2.00 4.58 -3.26
C ALA A 116 -3.53 4.58 -3.12
N ASP A 117 -4.05 4.85 -1.91
CA ASP A 117 -5.48 4.90 -1.62
C ASP A 117 -6.20 5.94 -2.48
N VAL A 118 -5.67 7.18 -2.50
CA VAL A 118 -6.26 8.29 -3.28
C VAL A 118 -6.00 8.11 -4.77
N TRP A 119 -4.79 7.71 -5.14
CA TRP A 119 -4.42 7.51 -6.56
C TRP A 119 -5.27 6.43 -7.24
N ALA A 120 -5.54 5.31 -6.54
CA ALA A 120 -6.29 4.20 -7.11
C ALA A 120 -7.82 4.36 -7.02
N ASN A 121 -8.32 5.22 -6.13
CA ASN A 121 -9.76 5.36 -5.85
C ASN A 121 -10.20 6.84 -5.86
N ARG A 122 -9.83 7.57 -6.92
CA ARG A 122 -10.06 9.03 -7.03
C ARG A 122 -11.51 9.44 -6.88
N ASP A 123 -12.45 8.56 -7.22
CA ASP A 123 -13.90 8.76 -7.12
C ASP A 123 -14.42 8.80 -5.67
N LEU A 124 -13.63 8.33 -4.71
CA LEU A 124 -13.95 8.41 -3.28
C LEU A 124 -13.57 9.76 -2.64
N PHE A 125 -12.94 10.67 -3.39
CA PHE A 125 -12.38 11.92 -2.87
C PHE A 125 -12.82 13.13 -3.69
N GLU A 126 -12.91 14.29 -3.03
CA GLU A 126 -13.23 15.58 -3.67
C GLU A 126 -11.99 16.16 -4.37
N LEU A 127 -11.69 15.63 -5.55
CA LEU A 127 -10.55 16.02 -6.39
C LEU A 127 -11.02 16.79 -7.63
N ASN A 128 -10.18 17.70 -8.13
CA ASN A 128 -10.39 18.28 -9.45
C ASN A 128 -9.93 17.32 -10.58
N ASP A 129 -10.13 17.72 -11.83
CA ASP A 129 -9.75 16.92 -13.01
C ASP A 129 -8.24 16.60 -13.07
N GLU A 130 -7.41 17.44 -12.45
CA GLU A 130 -5.96 17.24 -12.34
C GLU A 130 -5.56 16.29 -11.21
N GLY A 131 -6.51 15.82 -10.39
CA GLY A 131 -6.25 14.94 -9.25
C GLY A 131 -5.83 15.66 -7.97
N LYS A 132 -5.88 17.00 -7.94
CA LYS A 132 -5.58 17.81 -6.75
C LYS A 132 -6.83 17.97 -5.89
N ALA A 133 -6.66 17.95 -4.57
CA ALA A 133 -7.76 18.11 -3.63
C ALA A 133 -8.43 19.48 -3.77
N MET A 134 -9.75 19.50 -3.95
CA MET A 134 -10.54 20.74 -3.95
C MET A 134 -10.71 21.29 -2.53
N PHE A 135 -10.78 20.39 -1.55
CA PHE A 135 -10.86 20.69 -0.13
C PHE A 135 -9.88 19.81 0.63
N VAL A 136 -9.31 20.34 1.71
CA VAL A 136 -8.46 19.58 2.63
C VAL A 136 -9.11 19.56 4.00
N ALA A 137 -8.90 18.45 4.71
CA ALA A 137 -9.36 18.32 6.08
C ALA A 137 -8.62 19.31 6.99
N GLY A 138 -9.31 19.78 8.02
CA GLY A 138 -8.76 20.67 9.03
C GLY A 138 -9.69 20.78 10.23
N VAL A 139 -9.22 21.47 11.26
CA VAL A 139 -10.02 21.74 12.47
C VAL A 139 -10.23 23.25 12.58
N PRO A 140 -11.47 23.74 12.80
CA PRO A 140 -11.71 25.16 12.92
C PRO A 140 -11.04 25.76 14.18
N PRO A 141 -10.90 27.09 14.26
CA PRO A 141 -10.48 27.75 15.49
C PRO A 141 -11.33 27.36 16.70
N ASP A 142 -10.69 27.24 17.85
CA ASP A 142 -11.32 26.96 19.13
C ASP A 142 -10.64 27.73 20.28
N ALA A 143 -11.03 27.44 21.52
CA ALA A 143 -10.47 28.09 22.71
C ALA A 143 -8.96 27.83 22.90
N PHE A 144 -8.41 26.80 22.26
CA PHE A 144 -7.01 26.36 22.37
C PHE A 144 -6.17 26.76 21.14
N SER A 145 -6.78 26.91 19.96
CA SER A 145 -6.13 27.41 18.74
C SER A 145 -6.96 28.50 18.05
N LYS A 146 -6.41 29.72 17.98
CA LYS A 146 -7.06 30.87 17.32
C LYS A 146 -7.16 30.72 15.80
N THR A 147 -6.32 29.90 15.19
CA THR A 147 -6.27 29.71 13.73
C THR A 147 -6.74 28.32 13.29
N GLY A 148 -7.12 27.46 14.24
CA GLY A 148 -7.44 26.07 13.93
C GLY A 148 -6.19 25.25 13.59
N GLN A 149 -6.35 24.23 12.75
CA GLN A 149 -5.29 23.37 12.24
C GLN A 149 -5.53 23.07 10.76
N LEU A 150 -4.48 23.20 9.95
CA LEU A 150 -4.43 22.91 8.51
C LEU A 150 -3.15 22.14 8.21
#